data_AF-A0A183PGF8-F1
#
_entry.id   AF-A0A183PGF8-F1
#
_cell.length_a   1.000
_cell.length_b   1.000
_cell.length_c   1.000
_cell.angle_alpha   90.00
_cell.angle_beta   90.00
_cell.angle_gamma   90.00
#
_symmetry.space_group_name_H-M   'P 1'
#
loop_
_entity.id
_entity.type
_entity.pdbx_description
1 polymer ?
#
loop_
_entity_poly.entity_id
_entity_poly.type
_entity_poly.pdbx_seq_one_letter_code
_entity_poly.pdbx_strand_id
1 'polypeptide(L)'
;MSDFSASAGTLSGPAAFGFLICLTAILISSVVGGAALNHNANLINHENGSLYYMNNVDNYPFVPINPISIKQALIASANQLDSVRVFGTNSIKWLQETDQSSMFEQGAGLVNLQSALEIVQRMKPQASLMPSYLDLTQCPYMWPYCSQPLYSTMQPIIINITILNSMDVAGRIEKPPIYHPYINYNGHRLHVGISYSEYLWPWVGYLAVYLSVTPDSIDDIIPSSRFSGVAEGYISLVVESYDNIRNLSLSTNLRLPIKANIVPIPHRSKRILFDQFHSIHYPSGFIPRDDLTRSKEPLDWLGDHIHTNFLDLYTHLRRKSYFIEVLTSTFDCFNASNYEIHNRIDQLILVLGTFLIIDPEEEFFPYEVEKLFIDVTEKGLSLIVFADWYNTSVMKSLRFYDTNTRRLWTPDTGGSNLPALNELLRPFEIEFG
;
A
#
# COMPACT_ATOMS: atom_id res chain seq x y z
N MET A 1 12.70 -9.31 -28.31
CA MET A 1 12.22 -8.10 -27.60
C MET A 1 11.68 -8.60 -26.28
N SER A 2 12.44 -8.39 -25.22
CA SER A 2 12.14 -8.85 -23.87
C SER A 2 11.37 -7.75 -23.14
N ASP A 3 10.07 -7.94 -22.96
CA ASP A 3 9.23 -6.98 -22.23
C ASP A 3 9.53 -7.15 -20.73
N PHE A 4 10.19 -6.14 -20.13
CA PHE A 4 10.47 -6.10 -18.70
C PHE A 4 9.45 -5.19 -18.01
N SER A 5 8.72 -5.73 -17.03
CA SER A 5 7.82 -4.97 -16.14
C SER A 5 8.64 -4.29 -15.03
N ALA A 6 8.39 -3.00 -14.79
CA ALA A 6 8.93 -2.29 -13.61
C ALA A 6 8.05 -2.57 -12.39
N SER A 7 8.14 -3.81 -11.88
CA SER A 7 7.57 -4.13 -10.57
C SER A 7 8.40 -3.43 -9.49
N ALA A 8 7.78 -2.48 -8.80
CA ALA A 8 8.19 -2.12 -7.45
C ALA A 8 7.41 -3.05 -6.51
N GLY A 9 7.98 -4.20 -6.16
CA GLY A 9 7.44 -5.01 -5.08
C GLY A 9 7.33 -4.14 -3.83
N THR A 10 6.11 -3.82 -3.41
CA THR A 10 5.78 -3.32 -2.09
C THR A 10 5.91 -4.48 -1.11
N LEU A 11 7.16 -4.87 -0.83
CA LEU A 11 7.52 -5.69 0.31
C LEU A 11 8.21 -4.76 1.30
N SER A 12 7.46 -4.32 2.30
CA SER A 12 8.03 -3.73 3.51
C SER A 12 8.76 -4.83 4.27
N GLY A 13 10.08 -4.93 4.11
CA GLY A 13 10.88 -5.86 4.88
C GLY A 13 12.33 -5.97 4.39
N PRO A 14 13.35 -6.02 5.27
CA PRO A 14 14.76 -6.10 4.88
C PRO A 14 15.19 -7.40 4.16
N ALA A 15 14.33 -8.42 4.10
CA ALA A 15 14.70 -9.78 3.68
C ALA A 15 14.35 -10.15 2.22
N ALA A 16 13.60 -9.33 1.48
CA ALA A 16 13.25 -9.61 0.08
C ALA A 16 14.30 -9.11 -0.95
N PHE A 17 15.46 -8.63 -0.47
CA PHE A 17 16.49 -7.98 -1.29
C PHE A 17 17.40 -8.94 -2.09
N GLY A 18 17.39 -10.25 -1.83
CA GLY A 18 18.46 -11.14 -2.30
C GLY A 18 18.32 -11.70 -3.72
N PHE A 19 17.13 -12.17 -4.13
CA PHE A 19 17.03 -13.11 -5.26
C PHE A 19 16.42 -12.54 -6.55
N LEU A 20 15.66 -11.44 -6.51
CA LEU A 20 15.12 -10.82 -7.73
C LEU A 20 16.14 -9.91 -8.46
N ILE A 21 17.23 -9.53 -7.77
CA ILE A 21 18.28 -8.65 -8.30
C ILE A 21 19.15 -9.38 -9.34
N CYS A 22 19.38 -10.69 -9.20
CA CYS A 22 20.46 -11.33 -9.95
C CYS A 22 20.21 -11.49 -11.46
N LEU A 23 18.98 -11.62 -11.94
CA LEU A 23 18.70 -11.83 -13.39
C LEU A 23 18.24 -10.57 -14.12
N THR A 24 17.57 -9.65 -13.42
CA THR A 24 17.14 -8.35 -13.98
C THR A 24 18.27 -7.31 -13.95
N ALA A 25 19.18 -7.36 -12.96
CA ALA A 25 20.32 -6.45 -12.91
C ALA A 25 21.37 -6.72 -13.99
N ILE A 26 21.52 -7.96 -14.49
CA ILE A 26 22.58 -8.29 -15.47
C ILE A 26 22.29 -7.68 -16.86
N LEU A 27 21.02 -7.60 -17.29
CA LEU A 27 20.65 -7.00 -18.58
C LEU A 27 20.44 -5.48 -18.50
N ILE A 28 19.94 -4.95 -17.38
CA ILE A 28 19.76 -3.51 -17.18
C ILE A 28 21.11 -2.81 -16.89
N SER A 29 22.02 -3.48 -16.16
CA SER A 29 23.37 -2.94 -15.90
C SER A 29 24.25 -2.89 -17.15
N SER A 30 24.06 -3.76 -18.13
CA SER A 30 24.91 -3.76 -19.33
C SER A 30 24.57 -2.66 -20.33
N VAL A 31 23.28 -2.33 -20.50
CA VAL A 31 22.85 -1.28 -21.45
C VAL A 31 22.72 0.09 -20.80
N VAL A 32 21.96 0.18 -19.69
CA VAL A 32 21.72 1.45 -18.99
C VAL A 32 22.86 1.74 -18.02
N GLY A 33 23.32 0.74 -17.27
CA GLY A 33 24.51 0.86 -16.43
C GLY A 33 25.79 1.09 -17.25
N GLY A 34 25.94 0.46 -18.42
CA GLY A 34 27.06 0.70 -19.34
C GLY A 34 27.07 2.11 -19.92
N ALA A 35 25.91 2.65 -20.30
CA ALA A 35 25.80 4.04 -20.75
C ALA A 35 26.04 5.04 -19.61
N ALA A 36 25.53 4.77 -18.41
CA ALA A 36 25.76 5.57 -17.21
C ALA A 36 27.24 5.57 -16.77
N LEU A 37 27.88 4.40 -16.78
CA LEU A 37 29.30 4.23 -16.48
C LEU A 37 30.19 4.86 -17.55
N ASN A 38 29.83 4.75 -18.85
CA ASN A 38 30.54 5.44 -19.93
C ASN A 38 30.36 6.96 -19.86
N HIS A 39 29.20 7.47 -19.45
CA HIS A 39 29.01 8.89 -19.19
C HIS A 39 29.89 9.34 -18.00
N ASN A 40 29.87 8.61 -16.89
CA ASN A 40 30.73 8.89 -15.73
C ASN A 40 32.22 8.82 -16.10
N ALA A 41 32.65 7.83 -16.89
CA ALA A 41 34.04 7.67 -17.33
C ALA A 41 34.47 8.76 -18.33
N ASN A 42 33.59 9.17 -19.25
CA ASN A 42 33.86 10.28 -20.16
C ASN A 42 33.96 11.64 -19.44
N LEU A 43 33.20 11.83 -18.36
CA LEU A 43 33.30 13.01 -17.50
C LEU A 43 34.60 13.03 -16.67
N ILE A 44 34.99 11.89 -16.07
CA ILE A 44 36.24 11.76 -15.30
C ILE A 44 37.48 11.91 -16.20
N ASN A 45 37.44 11.38 -17.43
CA ASN A 45 38.54 11.54 -18.39
C ASN A 45 38.67 12.98 -18.92
N HIS A 46 37.58 13.75 -18.95
CA HIS A 46 37.63 15.18 -19.25
C HIS A 46 38.30 15.99 -18.13
N GLU A 47 38.18 15.57 -16.87
CA GLU A 47 38.86 16.21 -15.73
C GLU A 47 40.37 15.89 -15.70
N ASN A 48 40.76 14.65 -16.02
CA ASN A 48 42.18 14.25 -16.03
C ASN A 48 42.97 14.74 -17.25
N GLY A 49 42.29 15.04 -18.37
CA GLY A 49 42.92 15.58 -19.59
C GLY A 49 43.10 17.10 -19.63
N SER A 50 42.51 17.82 -18.68
CA SER A 50 42.36 19.30 -18.74
C SER A 50 43.05 20.02 -17.59
N LEU A 51 44.19 19.52 -17.10
CA LEU A 51 44.98 20.23 -16.09
C LEU A 51 45.83 21.38 -16.66
N TYR A 52 45.75 21.65 -17.96
CA TYR A 52 46.47 22.75 -18.59
C TYR A 52 45.56 23.43 -19.62
N TYR A 53 45.20 24.69 -19.31
CA TYR A 53 44.43 25.64 -20.13
C TYR A 53 42.94 25.34 -20.31
N MET A 54 42.11 26.02 -19.49
CA MET A 54 41.10 27.00 -19.95
C MET A 54 40.20 27.45 -18.78
N ASN A 55 40.43 28.68 -18.32
CA ASN A 55 39.48 29.43 -17.49
C ASN A 55 38.31 29.89 -18.39
N ASN A 56 37.25 29.08 -18.50
CA ASN A 56 35.87 29.41 -18.91
C ASN A 56 35.22 28.19 -19.58
N VAL A 57 34.82 27.20 -18.80
CA VAL A 57 33.81 26.24 -19.24
C VAL A 57 32.72 26.21 -18.18
N ASP A 58 31.60 26.85 -18.49
CA ASP A 58 30.36 26.73 -17.76
C ASP A 58 29.95 25.25 -17.64
N ASN A 59 29.69 24.82 -16.40
CA ASN A 59 28.61 23.92 -16.00
C ASN A 59 28.29 22.72 -16.94
N TYR A 60 29.11 21.68 -16.93
CA TYR A 60 28.56 20.32 -17.04
C TYR A 60 28.47 19.73 -15.64
N PRO A 61 27.28 19.68 -15.01
CA PRO A 61 27.17 19.08 -13.70
C PRO A 61 27.48 17.60 -13.85
N PHE A 62 28.59 17.14 -13.24
CA PHE A 62 28.77 15.72 -12.95
C PHE A 62 27.50 15.26 -12.23
N VAL A 63 26.70 14.38 -12.82
CA VAL A 63 25.52 13.82 -12.15
C VAL A 63 25.94 12.44 -11.68
N PRO A 64 26.17 12.21 -10.37
CA PRO A 64 26.46 10.86 -9.89
C PRO A 64 25.23 9.98 -10.09
N ILE A 65 25.24 9.18 -11.17
CA ILE A 65 24.22 8.17 -11.42
C ILE A 65 24.42 7.06 -10.39
N ASN A 66 23.45 6.93 -9.49
CA ASN A 66 23.37 5.88 -8.47
C ASN A 66 22.21 4.91 -8.77
N PRO A 67 22.13 3.75 -8.10
CA PRO A 67 21.10 2.75 -8.39
C PRO A 67 19.66 3.31 -8.30
N ILE A 68 19.43 4.24 -7.37
CA ILE A 68 18.12 4.86 -7.17
C ILE A 68 17.76 5.85 -8.30
N SER A 69 18.73 6.60 -8.86
CA SER A 69 18.49 7.46 -10.03
C SER A 69 18.07 6.66 -11.26
N ILE A 70 18.66 5.47 -11.46
CA ILE A 70 18.23 4.54 -12.52
C ILE A 70 16.80 4.08 -12.26
N LYS A 71 16.47 3.71 -11.01
CA LYS A 71 15.10 3.32 -10.63
C LYS A 71 14.11 4.45 -10.88
N GLN A 72 14.45 5.70 -10.54
CA GLN A 72 13.61 6.87 -10.81
C GLN A 72 13.36 7.05 -12.31
N ALA A 73 14.38 6.89 -13.16
CA ALA A 73 14.24 7.01 -14.60
C ALA A 73 13.37 5.90 -15.21
N LEU A 74 13.52 4.66 -14.73
CA LEU A 74 12.70 3.53 -15.16
C LEU A 74 11.23 3.72 -14.78
N ILE A 75 10.96 4.23 -13.57
CA ILE A 75 9.60 4.54 -13.12
C ILE A 75 9.01 5.69 -13.95
N ALA A 76 9.77 6.77 -14.15
CA ALA A 76 9.30 7.95 -14.88
C ALA A 76 9.07 7.71 -16.39
N SER A 77 9.74 6.71 -16.97
CA SER A 77 9.58 6.32 -18.38
C SER A 77 8.54 5.22 -18.59
N ALA A 78 7.97 4.67 -17.52
CA ALA A 78 7.05 3.55 -17.64
C ALA A 78 5.71 4.01 -18.24
N ASN A 79 5.22 3.24 -19.21
CA ASN A 79 3.92 3.44 -19.83
C ASN A 79 2.89 2.55 -19.12
N GLN A 80 1.79 3.15 -18.67
CA GLN A 80 0.67 2.38 -18.13
C GLN A 80 0.15 1.41 -19.19
N LEU A 81 -0.06 0.17 -18.76
CA LEU A 81 -0.62 -0.92 -19.54
C LEU A 81 -2.13 -0.93 -19.38
N ASP A 82 -2.82 -1.08 -20.51
CA ASP A 82 -4.25 -1.37 -20.53
C ASP A 82 -4.52 -2.80 -20.00
N SER A 83 -3.60 -3.74 -20.24
CA SER A 83 -3.71 -5.13 -19.77
C SER A 83 -2.33 -5.74 -19.40
N VAL A 84 -2.24 -6.41 -18.27
CA VAL A 84 -1.09 -7.21 -17.82
C VAL A 84 -1.27 -8.63 -18.32
N ARG A 85 -0.32 -9.08 -19.13
CA ARG A 85 -0.21 -10.49 -19.51
C ARG A 85 0.92 -11.09 -18.69
N VAL A 86 0.59 -12.00 -17.76
CA VAL A 86 1.61 -12.82 -17.12
C VAL A 86 2.19 -13.75 -18.18
N PHE A 87 3.51 -13.75 -18.35
CA PHE A 87 4.18 -14.56 -19.38
C PHE A 87 3.85 -16.05 -19.22
N GLY A 88 3.41 -16.67 -20.33
CA GLY A 88 3.18 -18.12 -20.38
C GLY A 88 1.85 -18.59 -19.78
N THR A 89 1.03 -17.70 -19.22
CA THR A 89 -0.36 -18.01 -18.86
C THR A 89 -1.30 -17.36 -19.87
N ASN A 90 -2.39 -18.06 -20.21
CA ASN A 90 -3.51 -17.39 -20.87
C ASN A 90 -3.96 -16.24 -19.96
N SER A 91 -4.37 -15.11 -20.54
CA SER A 91 -5.00 -14.01 -19.80
C SER A 91 -5.94 -14.60 -18.76
N ILE A 92 -5.76 -14.27 -17.48
CA ILE A 92 -6.76 -14.57 -16.47
C ILE A 92 -7.98 -13.73 -16.87
N LYS A 93 -8.83 -14.30 -17.72
CA LYS A 93 -10.11 -13.73 -18.06
C LYS A 93 -11.01 -14.04 -16.88
N TRP A 94 -11.03 -13.13 -15.91
CA TRP A 94 -12.21 -13.01 -15.07
C TRP A 94 -13.40 -12.84 -16.01
N LEU A 95 -14.37 -13.77 -15.94
CA LEU A 95 -15.49 -13.80 -16.87
C LEU A 95 -16.18 -12.41 -16.91
N GLN A 96 -16.14 -11.78 -18.09
CA GLN A 96 -16.75 -10.49 -18.44
C GLN A 96 -16.16 -9.20 -17.83
N GLU A 97 -14.84 -9.05 -17.72
CA GLU A 97 -14.25 -7.73 -17.44
C GLU A 97 -13.26 -7.28 -18.53
N THR A 98 -13.50 -6.06 -19.01
CA THR A 98 -12.59 -5.27 -19.85
C THR A 98 -11.33 -4.96 -19.06
N ASP A 99 -10.19 -5.48 -19.52
CA ASP A 99 -8.82 -4.97 -19.33
C ASP A 99 -8.57 -4.23 -18.00
N GLN A 100 -8.10 -4.97 -17.00
CA GLN A 100 -7.86 -4.50 -15.63
C GLN A 100 -6.40 -4.74 -15.26
N SER A 101 -5.63 -3.68 -15.13
CA SER A 101 -4.28 -3.78 -14.56
C SER A 101 -4.09 -2.69 -13.54
N SER A 102 -4.16 -3.08 -12.27
CA SER A 102 -3.94 -2.16 -11.17
C SER A 102 -2.47 -1.80 -11.04
N MET A 103 -2.16 -0.66 -10.45
CA MET A 103 -0.81 -0.25 -10.09
C MET A 103 -0.11 -1.31 -9.21
N PHE A 104 -0.85 -2.11 -8.45
CA PHE A 104 -0.28 -3.20 -7.65
C PHE A 104 0.18 -4.39 -8.51
N GLU A 105 -0.47 -4.63 -9.65
CA GLU A 105 -0.09 -5.69 -10.59
C GLU A 105 0.98 -5.25 -11.58
N GLN A 106 0.82 -4.05 -12.16
CA GLN A 106 1.71 -3.54 -13.22
C GLN A 106 2.85 -2.65 -12.70
N GLY A 107 2.83 -2.27 -11.42
CA GLY A 107 3.74 -1.26 -10.87
C GLY A 107 3.54 0.09 -11.55
N ALA A 108 4.66 0.69 -12.01
CA ALA A 108 4.62 1.92 -12.82
C ALA A 108 4.16 1.67 -14.27
N GLY A 109 4.05 0.41 -14.70
CA GLY A 109 3.76 0.00 -16.06
C GLY A 109 4.97 -0.59 -16.81
N LEU A 110 4.87 -0.64 -18.13
CA LEU A 110 5.89 -1.19 -19.02
C LEU A 110 7.04 -0.21 -19.20
N VAL A 111 8.26 -0.67 -18.94
CA VAL A 111 9.47 0.15 -19.05
C VAL A 111 9.76 0.54 -20.50
N ASN A 112 9.91 1.85 -20.75
CA ASN A 112 10.47 2.35 -22.00
C ASN A 112 11.95 2.68 -21.82
N LEU A 113 12.83 1.76 -22.23
CA LEU A 113 14.28 1.92 -22.08
C LEU A 113 14.86 3.12 -22.84
N GLN A 114 14.28 3.49 -23.99
CA GLN A 114 14.74 4.64 -24.76
C GLN A 114 14.45 5.94 -24.01
N SER A 115 13.21 6.11 -23.53
CA SER A 115 12.84 7.25 -22.70
C SER A 115 13.59 7.26 -21.37
N ALA A 116 13.83 6.10 -20.75
CA ALA A 116 14.64 5.99 -19.54
C ALA A 116 16.07 6.51 -19.77
N LEU A 117 16.70 6.16 -20.90
CA LEU A 117 18.04 6.62 -21.25
C LEU A 117 18.07 8.14 -21.44
N GLU A 118 17.09 8.71 -22.15
CA GLU A 118 16.96 10.17 -22.33
C GLU A 118 16.77 10.90 -21.00
N ILE A 119 16.00 10.31 -20.09
CA ILE A 119 15.79 10.84 -18.74
C ILE A 119 17.09 10.78 -17.94
N VAL A 120 17.80 9.64 -17.90
CA VAL A 120 19.08 9.50 -17.17
C VAL A 120 20.12 10.51 -17.67
N GLN A 121 20.20 10.74 -18.98
CA GLN A 121 21.15 11.71 -19.57
C GLN A 121 20.90 13.16 -19.15
N ARG A 122 19.68 13.50 -18.69
CA ARG A 122 19.27 14.87 -18.37
C ARG A 122 18.92 15.05 -16.89
N MET A 123 18.71 13.96 -16.15
CA MET A 123 18.29 13.98 -14.76
C MET A 123 19.38 14.62 -13.91
N LYS A 124 18.98 15.46 -12.96
CA LYS A 124 19.83 15.94 -11.88
C LYS A 124 19.51 15.15 -10.61
N PRO A 125 20.44 15.03 -9.65
CA PRO A 125 20.16 14.35 -8.40
C PRO A 125 18.95 15.02 -7.72
N GLN A 126 17.91 14.23 -7.45
CA GLN A 126 16.63 14.73 -6.95
C GLN A 126 15.87 13.67 -6.17
N ALA A 127 14.92 14.12 -5.34
CA ALA A 127 13.92 13.22 -4.77
C ALA A 127 12.73 13.03 -5.73
N SER A 128 12.00 11.92 -5.60
CA SER A 128 10.74 11.67 -6.32
C SER A 128 9.80 10.79 -5.49
N LEU A 129 8.53 10.78 -5.85
CA LEU A 129 7.48 9.98 -5.19
C LEU A 129 7.02 8.83 -6.09
N MET A 130 6.71 7.69 -5.48
CA MET A 130 6.11 6.53 -6.14
C MET A 130 4.96 5.98 -5.28
N PRO A 131 3.69 6.09 -5.71
CA PRO A 131 3.24 6.79 -6.91
C PRO A 131 3.48 8.31 -6.86
N SER A 132 3.50 8.96 -8.03
CA SER A 132 3.71 10.41 -8.15
C SER A 132 2.43 11.23 -7.96
N TYR A 133 1.26 10.58 -7.95
CA TYR A 133 -0.05 11.19 -7.73
C TYR A 133 -1.02 10.17 -7.12
N LEU A 134 -2.07 10.66 -6.48
CA LEU A 134 -3.17 9.86 -5.95
C LEU A 134 -4.48 10.32 -6.58
N ASP A 135 -4.90 9.68 -7.67
CA ASP A 135 -6.21 9.89 -8.28
C ASP A 135 -7.11 8.65 -8.10
N LEU A 136 -7.93 8.70 -7.07
CA LEU A 136 -8.87 7.64 -6.72
C LEU A 136 -10.09 7.62 -7.66
N THR A 137 -10.16 8.51 -8.66
CA THR A 137 -11.18 8.44 -9.71
C THR A 137 -10.72 7.63 -10.92
N GLN A 138 -9.42 7.28 -11.00
CA GLN A 138 -8.84 6.53 -12.11
C GLN A 138 -8.89 5.01 -11.86
N CYS A 139 -9.97 4.35 -12.29
CA CYS A 139 -10.03 2.90 -12.40
C CYS A 139 -9.69 2.41 -13.81
N PRO A 140 -8.98 1.26 -13.98
CA PRO A 140 -8.55 0.29 -12.96
C PRO A 140 -7.18 0.58 -12.33
N TYR A 141 -6.44 1.59 -12.80
CA TYR A 141 -5.06 1.81 -12.40
C TYR A 141 -4.89 2.02 -10.88
N MET A 142 -5.74 2.83 -10.24
CA MET A 142 -5.68 3.10 -8.80
C MET A 142 -6.52 2.13 -7.96
N TRP A 143 -6.91 0.98 -8.51
CA TRP A 143 -7.55 -0.09 -7.74
C TRP A 143 -6.60 -0.59 -6.64
N PRO A 144 -7.06 -0.88 -5.40
CA PRO A 144 -8.46 -0.92 -4.94
C PRO A 144 -9.00 0.42 -4.43
N TYR A 145 -8.21 1.49 -4.41
CA TYR A 145 -8.64 2.78 -3.87
C TYR A 145 -9.73 3.46 -4.72
N CYS A 146 -9.79 3.14 -6.02
CA CYS A 146 -10.75 3.74 -6.93
C CYS A 146 -12.12 3.02 -7.00
N SER A 147 -12.21 1.76 -6.55
CA SER A 147 -13.44 0.94 -6.68
C SER A 147 -14.54 1.33 -5.72
N GLN A 148 -14.23 2.15 -4.71
CA GLN A 148 -15.18 2.65 -3.73
C GLN A 148 -14.93 4.13 -3.43
N PRO A 149 -15.96 5.00 -3.49
CA PRO A 149 -15.84 6.38 -3.06
C PRO A 149 -15.82 6.50 -1.53
N LEU A 150 -15.25 7.59 -1.04
CA LEU A 150 -15.24 7.92 0.39
C LEU A 150 -16.61 8.46 0.84
N TYR A 151 -16.94 8.28 2.10
CA TYR A 151 -18.09 8.91 2.73
C TYR A 151 -17.75 9.31 4.16
N SER A 152 -18.52 10.25 4.71
CA SER A 152 -18.38 10.66 6.10
C SER A 152 -18.51 9.46 7.03
N THR A 153 -17.69 9.40 8.06
CA THR A 153 -17.58 8.28 9.02
C THR A 153 -16.97 6.98 8.52
N MET A 154 -16.48 6.88 7.28
CA MET A 154 -15.75 5.68 6.80
C MET A 154 -14.39 5.54 7.51
N GLN A 155 -13.93 4.30 7.71
CA GLN A 155 -12.55 3.99 8.10
C GLN A 155 -11.56 4.67 7.14
N PRO A 156 -10.46 5.26 7.65
CA PRO A 156 -9.49 5.91 6.80
C PRO A 156 -8.81 4.89 5.89
N ILE A 157 -8.72 5.22 4.60
CA ILE A 157 -7.91 4.42 3.68
C ILE A 157 -6.45 4.81 3.82
N ILE A 158 -5.57 3.82 3.83
CA ILE A 158 -4.13 4.00 3.99
C ILE A 158 -3.47 3.78 2.63
N ILE A 159 -2.72 4.78 2.16
CA ILE A 159 -1.97 4.71 0.91
C ILE A 159 -0.50 4.97 1.23
N ASN A 160 0.34 3.98 0.92
CA ASN A 160 1.78 4.08 1.11
C ASN A 160 2.47 4.60 -0.15
N ILE A 161 3.24 5.66 0.01
CA ILE A 161 4.05 6.28 -1.02
C ILE A 161 5.51 6.10 -0.64
N THR A 162 6.31 5.65 -1.61
CA THR A 162 7.75 5.52 -1.48
C THR A 162 8.42 6.81 -1.93
N ILE A 163 9.27 7.35 -1.07
CA ILE A 163 10.15 8.48 -1.39
C ILE A 163 11.46 7.90 -1.89
N LEU A 164 11.87 8.25 -3.11
CA LEU A 164 13.13 7.85 -3.71
C LEU A 164 14.05 9.07 -3.72
N ASN A 165 15.26 8.95 -3.20
CA ASN A 165 16.23 10.03 -3.10
C ASN A 165 17.52 9.69 -3.84
N SER A 166 17.79 10.35 -4.97
CA SER A 166 19.05 10.20 -5.71
C SER A 166 20.12 11.24 -5.38
N MET A 167 19.85 12.17 -4.47
CA MET A 167 20.84 13.21 -4.09
C MET A 167 22.00 12.61 -3.30
N ASP A 168 21.73 11.78 -2.30
CA ASP A 168 22.73 11.05 -1.51
C ASP A 168 22.12 9.79 -0.87
N VAL A 169 22.96 8.91 -0.29
CA VAL A 169 22.55 7.71 0.46
C VAL A 169 21.63 8.04 1.63
N ALA A 170 21.89 9.17 2.28
CA ALA A 170 21.06 9.69 3.36
C ALA A 170 20.27 10.92 2.89
N GLY A 171 19.01 10.99 3.29
CA GLY A 171 18.18 12.19 3.16
C GLY A 171 17.40 12.44 4.43
N ARG A 172 16.89 13.66 4.59
CA ARG A 172 16.06 14.06 5.72
C ARG A 172 14.88 14.90 5.24
N ILE A 173 13.75 14.74 5.90
CA ILE A 173 12.59 15.61 5.77
C ILE A 173 12.65 16.63 6.91
N GLU A 174 13.07 17.86 6.62
CA GLU A 174 13.29 18.90 7.64
C GLU A 174 11.98 19.34 8.32
N LYS A 175 10.91 19.47 7.52
CA LYS A 175 9.61 19.97 7.96
C LYS A 175 8.53 18.93 7.72
N PRO A 176 7.54 18.81 8.63
CA PRO A 176 6.44 17.88 8.44
C PRO A 176 5.74 18.17 7.11
N PRO A 177 5.39 17.14 6.33
CA PRO A 177 4.58 17.30 5.12
C PRO A 177 3.27 18.02 5.43
N ILE A 178 2.85 18.90 4.54
CA ILE A 178 1.67 19.74 4.72
C ILE A 178 0.66 19.42 3.63
N TYR A 179 -0.60 19.19 4.01
CA TYR A 179 -1.72 19.10 3.08
C TYR A 179 -2.27 20.50 2.74
N HIS A 180 -2.42 20.77 1.46
CA HIS A 180 -2.97 21.99 0.90
C HIS A 180 -4.29 21.67 0.18
N PRO A 181 -5.45 21.96 0.80
CA PRO A 181 -6.74 21.74 0.18
C PRO A 181 -7.02 22.76 -0.93
N TYR A 182 -7.55 22.32 -2.07
CA TYR A 182 -8.09 23.26 -3.05
C TYR A 182 -9.51 23.68 -2.66
N ILE A 183 -9.65 24.90 -2.16
CA ILE A 183 -10.94 25.43 -1.67
C ILE A 183 -12.03 25.37 -2.77
N ASN A 184 -11.68 25.75 -4.01
CA ASN A 184 -12.61 25.74 -5.15
C ASN A 184 -13.01 24.32 -5.62
N TYR A 185 -12.28 23.29 -5.19
CA TYR A 185 -12.50 21.89 -5.57
C TYR A 185 -12.77 21.03 -4.33
N ASN A 186 -13.48 21.58 -3.34
CA ASN A 186 -13.94 20.87 -2.14
C ASN A 186 -12.83 20.20 -1.31
N GLY A 187 -11.56 20.61 -1.46
CA GLY A 187 -10.44 19.99 -0.75
C GLY A 187 -10.54 20.11 0.77
N HIS A 188 -11.27 21.11 1.27
CA HIS A 188 -11.54 21.28 2.70
C HIS A 188 -12.36 20.13 3.31
N ARG A 189 -13.03 19.32 2.46
CA ARG A 189 -13.81 18.14 2.88
C ARG A 189 -12.99 16.87 3.04
N LEU A 190 -11.73 16.91 2.59
CA LEU A 190 -10.82 15.78 2.68
C LEU A 190 -9.93 15.96 3.91
N HIS A 191 -10.03 15.02 4.84
CA HIS A 191 -9.12 14.91 5.96
C HIS A 191 -7.94 14.04 5.55
N VAL A 192 -6.73 14.61 5.64
CA VAL A 192 -5.49 13.96 5.22
C VAL A 192 -4.55 13.84 6.42
N GLY A 193 -4.50 12.65 7.01
CA GLY A 193 -3.49 12.29 7.99
C GLY A 193 -2.20 11.88 7.29
N ILE A 194 -1.05 12.19 7.88
CA ILE A 194 0.26 11.91 7.28
C ILE A 194 1.19 11.31 8.34
N SER A 195 1.76 10.15 8.03
CA SER A 195 2.89 9.55 8.75
C SER A 195 4.06 9.39 7.78
N TYR A 196 5.29 9.64 8.22
CA TYR A 196 6.45 9.66 7.33
C TYR A 196 7.74 9.29 8.04
N SER A 197 8.72 8.83 7.27
CA SER A 197 10.10 8.65 7.74
C SER A 197 10.83 9.99 7.79
N GLU A 198 11.28 10.42 8.97
CA GLU A 198 12.11 11.64 9.12
C GLU A 198 13.45 11.52 8.37
N TYR A 199 14.05 10.33 8.41
CA TYR A 199 15.31 10.01 7.75
C TYR A 199 15.09 8.99 6.63
N LEU A 200 15.69 9.24 5.47
CA LEU A 200 15.68 8.35 4.31
C LEU A 200 17.01 7.60 4.30
N TRP A 201 16.97 6.28 4.47
CA TRP A 201 18.16 5.43 4.40
C TRP A 201 17.79 3.96 4.12
N PRO A 202 18.49 3.27 3.20
CA PRO A 202 19.40 3.81 2.18
C PRO A 202 18.59 4.30 0.97
N TRP A 203 18.76 5.57 0.55
CA TRP A 203 18.10 6.22 -0.58
C TRP A 203 16.56 6.29 -0.57
N VAL A 204 15.90 5.64 0.39
CA VAL A 204 14.45 5.42 0.38
C VAL A 204 13.86 5.78 1.74
N GLY A 205 12.63 6.27 1.71
CA GLY A 205 11.77 6.32 2.88
C GLY A 205 10.30 6.21 2.49
N TYR A 206 9.42 6.41 3.46
CA TYR A 206 7.99 6.24 3.30
C TYR A 206 7.21 7.49 3.67
N LEU A 207 6.06 7.62 3.02
CA LEU A 207 5.01 8.58 3.31
C LEU A 207 3.69 7.79 3.30
N ALA A 208 3.11 7.56 4.46
CA ALA A 208 1.79 6.95 4.61
C ALA A 208 0.74 8.05 4.70
N VAL A 209 -0.21 8.03 3.76
CA VAL A 209 -1.30 9.00 3.65
C VAL A 209 -2.59 8.32 4.08
N TYR A 210 -3.23 8.88 5.10
CA TYR A 210 -4.51 8.45 5.64
C TYR A 210 -5.58 9.38 5.08
N LEU A 211 -6.47 8.87 4.23
CA LEU A 211 -7.56 9.66 3.66
C LEU A 211 -8.87 9.31 4.35
N SER A 212 -9.53 10.33 4.89
CA SER A 212 -10.89 10.25 5.41
C SER A 212 -11.67 11.52 5.03
N VAL A 213 -12.99 11.51 5.24
CA VAL A 213 -13.82 12.70 5.04
C VAL A 213 -13.84 13.51 6.33
N THR A 214 -13.69 14.83 6.24
CA THR A 214 -13.77 15.69 7.42
C THR A 214 -15.18 15.62 8.03
N PRO A 215 -15.29 15.68 9.37
CA PRO A 215 -16.58 15.83 10.04
C PRO A 215 -17.36 17.04 9.55
N ASP A 216 -18.67 17.04 9.78
CA ASP A 216 -19.57 18.12 9.37
C ASP A 216 -19.14 19.44 10.04
N SER A 217 -18.83 20.46 9.22
CA SER A 217 -18.55 21.82 9.68
C SER A 217 -19.83 22.66 9.69
N ILE A 218 -19.92 23.60 10.64
CA ILE A 218 -21.03 24.57 10.74
C ILE A 218 -21.02 25.54 9.54
N ASP A 219 -19.84 25.79 8.97
CA ASP A 219 -19.65 26.76 7.88
C ASP A 219 -20.07 26.22 6.51
N ASP A 220 -20.28 24.90 6.40
CA ASP A 220 -20.66 24.25 5.16
C ASP A 220 -22.17 24.30 4.90
N ILE A 221 -22.57 24.84 3.74
CA ILE A 221 -23.98 24.88 3.31
C ILE A 221 -24.58 23.46 3.22
N ILE A 222 -23.76 22.49 2.81
CA ILE A 222 -24.11 21.07 2.74
C ILE A 222 -23.17 20.31 3.66
N PRO A 223 -23.68 19.56 4.65
CA PRO A 223 -22.84 18.76 5.53
C PRO A 223 -22.11 17.68 4.72
N SER A 224 -20.89 17.33 5.13
CA SER A 224 -20.07 16.28 4.49
C SER A 224 -20.78 14.92 4.47
N SER A 225 -21.67 14.66 5.43
CA SER A 225 -22.56 13.48 5.47
C SER A 225 -23.51 13.37 4.27
N ARG A 226 -23.88 14.49 3.62
CA ARG A 226 -24.80 14.53 2.48
C ARG A 226 -24.14 15.04 1.18
N PHE A 227 -22.85 15.33 1.24
CA PHE A 227 -22.11 15.84 0.10
C PHE A 227 -21.88 14.75 -0.94
N SER A 228 -21.96 15.12 -2.22
CA SER A 228 -21.57 14.26 -3.33
C SER A 228 -20.75 15.06 -4.32
N GLY A 229 -19.54 14.60 -4.61
CA GLY A 229 -18.64 15.26 -5.54
C GLY A 229 -17.18 14.89 -5.33
N VAL A 230 -16.32 15.45 -6.17
CA VAL A 230 -14.88 15.23 -6.11
C VAL A 230 -14.22 16.27 -5.20
N ALA A 231 -13.30 15.81 -4.36
CA ALA A 231 -12.44 16.62 -3.52
C ALA A 231 -10.99 16.52 -4.01
N GLU A 232 -10.32 17.66 -4.14
CA GLU A 232 -8.96 17.76 -4.64
C GLU A 232 -8.04 18.57 -3.72
N GLY A 233 -6.75 18.21 -3.69
CA GLY A 233 -5.71 18.95 -2.99
C GLY A 233 -4.33 18.40 -3.32
N TYR A 234 -3.32 18.78 -2.55
CA TYR A 234 -1.99 18.20 -2.67
C TYR A 234 -1.22 18.21 -1.37
N ILE A 235 -0.32 17.26 -1.18
CA ILE A 235 0.67 17.28 -0.10
C ILE A 235 1.97 17.87 -0.63
N SER A 236 2.59 18.76 0.12
CA SER A 236 3.94 19.26 -0.13
C SER A 236 4.91 18.73 0.92
N LEU A 237 6.08 18.27 0.50
CA LEU A 237 7.20 17.99 1.40
C LEU A 237 8.53 18.40 0.75
N VAL A 238 9.55 18.60 1.59
CA VAL A 238 10.90 18.94 1.14
C VAL A 238 11.84 17.86 1.64
N VAL A 239 12.58 17.26 0.71
CA VAL A 239 13.65 16.31 1.03
C VAL A 239 14.97 17.03 0.85
N GLU A 240 15.83 16.95 1.86
CA GLU A 240 17.17 17.50 1.85
C GLU A 240 18.21 16.40 2.00
N SER A 241 19.32 16.53 1.28
CA SER A 241 20.49 15.67 1.40
C SER A 241 21.74 16.54 1.43
N TYR A 242 22.71 16.12 2.23
CA TYR A 242 24.00 16.78 2.29
C TYR A 242 25.01 16.00 1.47
N ASP A 243 25.48 16.60 0.38
CA ASP A 243 26.54 16.02 -0.43
C ASP A 243 27.89 16.27 0.27
N ASN A 244 28.40 15.25 0.97
CA ASN A 244 29.69 15.30 1.66
C ASN A 244 30.87 15.54 0.70
N ILE A 245 30.75 15.16 -0.57
CA ILE A 245 31.83 15.28 -1.57
C ILE A 245 31.90 16.73 -2.05
N ARG A 246 30.75 17.38 -2.23
CA ARG A 246 30.68 18.76 -2.74
C ARG A 246 30.54 19.82 -1.67
N ASN A 247 30.31 19.43 -0.41
CA ASN A 247 29.92 20.33 0.68
C ASN A 247 28.71 21.21 0.28
N LEU A 248 27.73 20.61 -0.39
CA LEU A 248 26.51 21.29 -0.86
C LEU A 248 25.28 20.59 -0.28
N SER A 249 24.35 21.38 0.26
CA SER A 249 23.01 20.89 0.54
C SER A 249 22.18 20.89 -0.74
N LEU A 250 21.66 19.72 -1.09
CA LEU A 250 20.70 19.55 -2.17
C LEU A 250 19.31 19.40 -1.55
N SER A 251 18.34 20.15 -2.06
CA SER A 251 16.95 20.04 -1.62
C SER A 251 16.03 19.89 -2.81
N THR A 252 15.01 19.05 -2.65
CA THR A 252 13.96 18.83 -3.65
C THR A 252 12.60 19.07 -3.02
N ASN A 253 11.82 19.99 -3.60
CA ASN A 253 10.42 20.20 -3.26
C ASN A 253 9.55 19.19 -4.00
N LEU A 254 8.82 18.36 -3.28
CA LEU A 254 7.91 17.36 -3.83
C LEU A 254 6.46 17.77 -3.61
N ARG A 255 5.63 17.45 -4.60
CA ARG A 255 4.19 17.71 -4.58
C ARG A 255 3.45 16.44 -4.97
N LEU A 256 2.58 15.95 -4.09
CA LEU A 256 1.73 14.79 -4.32
C LEU A 256 0.28 15.27 -4.49
N PRO A 257 -0.25 15.38 -5.71
CA PRO A 257 -1.65 15.73 -5.93
C PRO A 257 -2.57 14.58 -5.49
N ILE A 258 -3.70 14.94 -4.91
CA ILE A 258 -4.72 14.04 -4.37
C ILE A 258 -6.08 14.41 -4.95
N LYS A 259 -6.79 13.39 -5.43
CA LYS A 259 -8.15 13.50 -5.96
C LYS A 259 -8.97 12.30 -5.51
N ALA A 260 -10.08 12.56 -4.82
CA ALA A 260 -10.95 11.52 -4.27
C ALA A 260 -12.42 11.87 -4.49
N ASN A 261 -13.24 10.84 -4.76
CA ASN A 261 -14.69 11.00 -4.87
C ASN A 261 -15.34 10.81 -3.50
N ILE A 262 -16.22 11.72 -3.12
CA ILE A 262 -17.01 11.67 -1.88
C ILE A 262 -18.48 11.48 -2.23
N VAL A 263 -19.15 10.58 -1.51
CA VAL A 263 -20.59 10.31 -1.62
C VAL A 263 -21.28 10.49 -0.27
N PRO A 264 -22.62 10.68 -0.26
CA PRO A 264 -23.41 10.68 0.96
C PRO A 264 -23.27 9.35 1.69
N ILE A 265 -23.48 9.37 3.01
CA ILE A 265 -23.40 8.18 3.85
C ILE A 265 -24.32 7.08 3.28
N PRO A 266 -23.78 5.91 2.89
CA PRO A 266 -24.59 4.80 2.41
C PRO A 266 -25.52 4.25 3.50
N HIS A 267 -26.63 3.66 3.08
CA HIS A 267 -27.54 3.00 4.02
C HIS A 267 -26.81 1.92 4.84
N ARG A 268 -27.12 1.82 6.13
CA ARG A 268 -26.50 0.87 7.07
C ARG A 268 -26.43 -0.55 6.52
N SER A 269 -27.52 -1.05 5.94
CA SER A 269 -27.61 -2.41 5.38
C SER A 269 -26.71 -2.67 4.17
N LYS A 270 -26.02 -1.65 3.65
CA LYS A 270 -25.06 -1.75 2.57
C LYS A 270 -23.61 -1.61 3.03
N ARG A 271 -23.35 -1.39 4.32
CA ARG A 271 -22.00 -1.23 4.87
C ARG A 271 -21.55 -2.49 5.60
N ILE A 272 -20.41 -3.02 5.17
CA ILE A 272 -19.76 -4.21 5.68
C ILE A 272 -18.39 -3.81 6.21
N LEU A 273 -18.09 -4.16 7.45
CA LEU A 273 -16.74 -4.05 8.01
C LEU A 273 -16.09 -5.43 7.99
N PHE A 274 -14.90 -5.51 7.41
CA PHE A 274 -14.06 -6.70 7.35
C PHE A 274 -12.94 -6.59 8.39
N ASP A 275 -12.78 -7.63 9.21
CA ASP A 275 -11.70 -7.70 10.19
C ASP A 275 -10.38 -8.11 9.52
N GLN A 276 -9.40 -7.21 9.51
CA GLN A 276 -8.04 -7.48 9.03
C GLN A 276 -7.03 -7.54 10.18
N PHE A 277 -7.41 -7.06 11.37
CA PHE A 277 -6.51 -6.92 12.51
C PHE A 277 -6.17 -8.28 13.12
N HIS A 278 -7.13 -9.21 13.11
CA HIS A 278 -6.94 -10.57 13.62
C HIS A 278 -6.45 -11.56 12.56
N SER A 279 -6.11 -11.06 11.37
CA SER A 279 -5.44 -11.86 10.34
C SER A 279 -3.92 -11.69 10.45
N ILE A 280 -3.16 -12.76 10.31
CA ILE A 280 -1.71 -12.71 10.51
C ILE A 280 -1.00 -11.82 9.47
N HIS A 281 -0.17 -10.91 10.00
CA HIS A 281 0.78 -10.14 9.20
C HIS A 281 2.06 -10.93 8.93
N TYR A 282 2.26 -11.37 7.70
CA TYR A 282 3.52 -12.00 7.28
C TYR A 282 4.71 -11.03 7.40
N PRO A 283 5.89 -11.44 7.89
CA PRO A 283 6.28 -12.79 8.35
C PRO A 283 6.29 -12.92 9.87
N SER A 284 5.29 -13.56 10.48
CA SER A 284 5.24 -13.73 11.95
C SER A 284 5.27 -15.18 12.46
N GLY A 285 5.21 -16.21 11.61
CA GLY A 285 5.18 -17.61 12.09
C GLY A 285 5.20 -18.67 11.01
N PHE A 286 5.14 -19.95 11.42
CA PHE A 286 4.87 -21.05 10.48
C PHE A 286 3.37 -21.28 10.43
N ILE A 287 2.75 -20.78 9.38
CA ILE A 287 1.33 -21.02 9.08
C ILE A 287 1.27 -21.95 7.87
N PRO A 288 0.64 -23.13 8.02
CA PRO A 288 0.42 -24.02 6.91
C PRO A 288 -0.63 -23.43 5.98
N ARG A 289 -0.60 -23.82 4.71
CA ARG A 289 -1.69 -23.47 3.78
C ARG A 289 -3.00 -24.13 4.13
N ASP A 290 -4.08 -23.50 3.70
CA ASP A 290 -5.44 -24.05 3.69
C ASP A 290 -5.50 -25.32 2.83
N ASP A 291 -4.91 -25.26 1.62
CA ASP A 291 -4.82 -26.40 0.70
C ASP A 291 -3.63 -27.31 1.03
N LEU A 292 -3.86 -28.23 1.97
CA LEU A 292 -2.89 -29.25 2.41
C LEU A 292 -2.47 -30.24 1.31
N THR A 293 -3.11 -30.23 0.12
CA THR A 293 -2.71 -31.11 -0.98
C THR A 293 -1.44 -30.64 -1.68
N ARG A 294 -1.04 -29.38 -1.49
CA ARG A 294 0.13 -28.75 -2.13
C ARG A 294 1.39 -28.95 -1.30
N SER A 295 2.11 -30.04 -1.57
CA SER A 295 3.32 -30.41 -0.82
C SER A 295 4.58 -29.58 -1.09
N LYS A 296 4.61 -28.77 -2.16
CA LYS A 296 5.82 -28.04 -2.60
C LYS A 296 6.04 -26.71 -1.90
N GLU A 297 4.97 -26.11 -1.36
CA GLU A 297 4.98 -24.79 -0.73
C GLU A 297 4.18 -24.88 0.57
N PRO A 298 4.80 -25.36 1.66
CA PRO A 298 4.10 -25.67 2.90
C PRO A 298 3.66 -24.43 3.68
N LEU A 299 4.21 -23.26 3.36
CA LEU A 299 3.90 -21.99 4.00
C LEU A 299 2.79 -21.27 3.23
N ASP A 300 1.87 -20.68 3.97
CA ASP A 300 1.11 -19.57 3.42
C ASP A 300 1.93 -18.28 3.45
N TRP A 301 1.89 -17.59 2.33
CA TRP A 301 2.69 -16.43 1.98
C TRP A 301 1.82 -15.35 1.33
N LEU A 302 0.57 -15.67 1.01
CA LEU A 302 -0.42 -14.73 0.50
C LEU A 302 -1.27 -14.34 1.71
N GLY A 303 -0.98 -13.19 2.31
CA GLY A 303 -1.73 -12.74 3.48
C GLY A 303 -3.22 -12.55 3.16
N ASP A 304 -4.07 -12.84 4.15
CA ASP A 304 -5.51 -12.81 4.03
C ASP A 304 -6.04 -11.38 4.08
N HIS A 305 -6.23 -10.81 2.88
CA HIS A 305 -6.80 -9.49 2.70
C HIS A 305 -7.96 -9.52 1.71
N ILE A 306 -8.94 -8.64 1.94
CA ILE A 306 -10.13 -8.48 1.09
C ILE A 306 -9.82 -8.08 -0.38
N HIS A 307 -8.59 -7.66 -0.66
CA HIS A 307 -8.13 -7.23 -1.98
C HIS A 307 -7.11 -8.23 -2.59
N THR A 308 -6.81 -9.33 -1.92
CA THR A 308 -5.91 -10.39 -2.40
C THR A 308 -6.66 -11.72 -2.41
N ASN A 309 -6.59 -12.48 -1.31
CA ASN A 309 -7.14 -13.83 -1.19
C ASN A 309 -8.67 -13.82 -1.37
N PHE A 310 -9.34 -12.78 -0.87
CA PHE A 310 -10.79 -12.61 -0.98
C PHE A 310 -11.22 -11.61 -2.09
N LEU A 311 -10.40 -11.42 -3.12
CA LEU A 311 -10.71 -10.51 -4.24
C LEU A 311 -12.06 -10.81 -4.90
N ASP A 312 -12.38 -12.08 -5.10
CA ASP A 312 -13.66 -12.50 -5.71
C ASP A 312 -14.85 -12.11 -4.85
N LEU A 313 -14.72 -12.27 -3.51
CA LEU A 313 -15.72 -11.85 -2.55
C LEU A 313 -15.92 -10.33 -2.60
N TYR A 314 -14.83 -9.56 -2.56
CA TYR A 314 -14.88 -8.10 -2.68
C TYR A 314 -15.58 -7.66 -3.96
N THR A 315 -15.18 -8.22 -5.09
CA THR A 315 -15.72 -7.91 -6.41
C THR A 315 -17.22 -8.23 -6.48
N HIS A 316 -17.63 -9.38 -5.95
CA HIS A 316 -19.04 -9.76 -5.88
C HIS A 316 -19.86 -8.78 -5.03
N LEU A 317 -19.38 -8.44 -3.84
CA LEU A 317 -20.04 -7.51 -2.92
C LEU A 317 -20.14 -6.09 -3.51
N ARG A 318 -19.07 -5.59 -4.12
CA ARG A 318 -19.05 -4.29 -4.80
C ARG A 318 -20.03 -4.23 -5.97
N ARG A 319 -20.12 -5.30 -6.78
CA ARG A 319 -21.12 -5.42 -7.87
C ARG A 319 -22.57 -5.39 -7.36
N LYS A 320 -22.81 -5.75 -6.10
CA LYS A 320 -24.12 -5.66 -5.42
C LYS A 320 -24.32 -4.34 -4.64
N SER A 321 -23.43 -3.38 -4.86
CA SER A 321 -23.45 -2.03 -4.25
C SER A 321 -23.27 -2.03 -2.73
N TYR A 322 -22.54 -3.01 -2.18
CA TYR A 322 -22.11 -2.99 -0.79
C TYR A 322 -20.80 -2.22 -0.64
N PHE A 323 -20.69 -1.40 0.40
CA PHE A 323 -19.49 -0.69 0.81
C PHE A 323 -18.74 -1.54 1.82
N ILE A 324 -17.45 -1.74 1.57
CA ILE A 324 -16.59 -2.59 2.37
C ILE A 324 -15.52 -1.70 3.00
N GLU A 325 -15.39 -1.81 4.31
CA GLU A 325 -14.39 -1.12 5.12
C GLU A 325 -13.47 -2.17 5.74
N VAL A 326 -12.18 -1.83 5.90
CA VAL A 326 -11.17 -2.75 6.45
C VAL A 326 -10.78 -2.24 7.84
N LEU A 327 -10.94 -3.08 8.86
CA LEU A 327 -10.56 -2.78 10.23
C LEU A 327 -9.13 -3.25 10.48
N THR A 328 -8.22 -2.31 10.75
CA THR A 328 -6.80 -2.59 11.02
C THR A 328 -6.42 -2.35 12.49
N SER A 329 -7.40 -2.42 13.39
CA SER A 329 -7.26 -2.10 14.81
C SER A 329 -8.23 -2.95 15.63
N THR A 330 -8.08 -2.92 16.95
CA THR A 330 -8.99 -3.62 17.87
C THR A 330 -10.43 -3.10 17.75
N PHE A 331 -11.38 -3.90 18.23
CA PHE A 331 -12.80 -3.63 18.03
C PHE A 331 -13.24 -2.30 18.66
N ASP A 332 -12.54 -1.78 19.68
CA ASP A 332 -12.81 -0.49 20.32
C ASP A 332 -12.77 0.71 19.35
N CYS A 333 -12.04 0.59 18.26
CA CYS A 333 -11.87 1.66 17.28
C CYS A 333 -13.08 1.82 16.32
N PHE A 334 -14.12 0.98 16.43
CA PHE A 334 -15.36 1.15 15.69
C PHE A 334 -16.60 1.18 16.59
N ASN A 335 -17.61 1.95 16.18
CA ASN A 335 -18.91 1.98 16.83
C ASN A 335 -19.94 1.25 15.98
N ALA A 336 -20.81 0.44 16.61
CA ALA A 336 -21.90 -0.26 15.93
C ALA A 336 -23.28 0.41 16.16
N SER A 337 -23.32 1.55 16.84
CA SER A 337 -24.58 2.19 17.26
C SER A 337 -25.48 2.57 16.09
N ASN A 338 -26.79 2.31 16.23
CA ASN A 338 -27.82 2.65 15.25
C ASN A 338 -28.17 4.15 15.18
N TYR A 339 -27.79 4.92 16.19
CA TYR A 339 -28.12 6.34 16.30
C TYR A 339 -27.02 7.18 15.66
N GLU A 340 -27.39 7.95 14.65
CA GLU A 340 -26.63 9.07 14.13
C GLU A 340 -26.53 10.11 15.27
N ILE A 341 -25.51 10.01 16.14
CA ILE A 341 -25.32 10.97 17.23
C ILE A 341 -24.77 12.26 16.62
N HIS A 342 -25.66 13.16 16.25
CA HIS A 342 -25.34 14.52 15.80
C HIS A 342 -24.88 15.48 16.93
N ASN A 343 -24.46 14.96 18.10
CA ASN A 343 -24.12 15.80 19.25
C ASN A 343 -22.97 15.23 20.09
N ARG A 344 -21.76 15.16 19.53
CA ARG A 344 -20.52 15.40 20.29
C ARG A 344 -19.31 15.55 19.37
N ILE A 345 -18.42 16.48 19.74
CA ILE A 345 -17.24 16.92 18.99
C ILE A 345 -16.10 15.88 19.00
N ASP A 346 -16.17 14.82 19.80
CA ASP A 346 -15.03 13.92 20.02
C ASP A 346 -15.39 12.43 19.97
N GLN A 347 -15.82 11.92 18.81
CA GLN A 347 -15.66 10.50 18.43
C GLN A 347 -16.13 10.28 16.98
N LEU A 348 -15.30 9.63 16.18
CA LEU A 348 -15.57 9.29 14.77
C LEU A 348 -16.59 8.13 14.74
N ILE A 349 -17.86 8.44 14.50
CA ILE A 349 -18.99 7.52 14.71
C ILE A 349 -19.31 6.72 13.45
N LEU A 350 -18.87 5.46 13.40
CA LEU A 350 -19.30 4.47 12.41
C LEU A 350 -20.71 3.94 12.74
N VAL A 351 -21.52 3.64 11.72
CA VAL A 351 -22.86 3.02 11.86
C VAL A 351 -22.91 1.78 10.96
N LEU A 352 -22.14 0.76 11.29
CA LEU A 352 -21.98 -0.43 10.44
C LEU A 352 -23.19 -1.35 10.52
N GLY A 353 -23.57 -1.96 9.39
CA GLY A 353 -24.69 -2.91 9.32
C GLY A 353 -24.26 -4.35 9.56
N THR A 354 -23.11 -4.73 9.01
CA THR A 354 -22.59 -6.08 9.07
C THR A 354 -21.10 -6.07 9.40
N PHE A 355 -20.69 -6.95 10.31
CA PHE A 355 -19.30 -7.22 10.65
C PHE A 355 -18.92 -8.63 10.21
N LEU A 356 -17.80 -8.75 9.52
CA LEU A 356 -17.36 -9.94 8.83
C LEU A 356 -15.99 -10.34 9.38
N ILE A 357 -15.95 -11.48 10.06
CA ILE A 357 -14.73 -12.12 10.56
C ILE A 357 -14.52 -13.37 9.71
N ILE A 358 -13.45 -13.40 8.92
CA ILE A 358 -13.11 -14.54 8.07
C ILE A 358 -11.69 -14.94 8.40
N ASP A 359 -11.54 -16.23 8.71
CA ASP A 359 -10.25 -16.87 8.93
C ASP A 359 -9.33 -16.09 9.90
N PRO A 360 -9.77 -15.85 11.15
CA PRO A 360 -8.91 -15.19 12.12
C PRO A 360 -7.87 -16.18 12.66
N GLU A 361 -6.60 -15.79 12.67
CA GLU A 361 -5.51 -16.60 13.24
C GLU A 361 -4.99 -16.04 14.58
N GLU A 362 -5.23 -14.76 14.86
CA GLU A 362 -4.86 -14.12 16.13
C GLU A 362 -5.93 -14.30 17.21
N GLU A 363 -5.54 -14.08 18.47
CA GLU A 363 -6.44 -14.13 19.62
C GLU A 363 -7.24 -12.83 19.79
N PHE A 364 -8.43 -12.93 20.37
CA PHE A 364 -9.27 -11.77 20.69
C PHE A 364 -9.08 -11.34 22.15
N PHE A 365 -9.05 -10.03 22.39
CA PHE A 365 -8.98 -9.55 23.76
C PHE A 365 -10.33 -9.68 24.49
N PRO A 366 -10.34 -9.89 25.82
CA PRO A 366 -11.61 -10.05 26.57
C PRO A 366 -12.58 -8.87 26.42
N TYR A 367 -12.07 -7.65 26.29
CA TYR A 367 -12.89 -6.45 26.09
C TYR A 367 -13.53 -6.42 24.69
N GLU A 368 -12.89 -7.01 23.68
CA GLU A 368 -13.43 -7.13 22.33
C GLU A 368 -14.60 -8.10 22.30
N VAL A 369 -14.51 -9.19 23.05
CA VAL A 369 -15.59 -10.17 23.22
C VAL A 369 -16.81 -9.50 23.85
N GLU A 370 -16.62 -8.75 24.94
CA GLU A 370 -17.70 -8.01 25.61
C GLU A 370 -18.32 -6.96 24.68
N LYS A 371 -17.48 -6.17 23.98
CA LYS A 371 -17.94 -5.16 23.04
C LYS A 371 -18.74 -5.76 21.91
N LEU A 372 -18.26 -6.84 21.28
CA LEU A 372 -18.94 -7.48 20.16
C LEU A 372 -20.30 -8.03 20.59
N PHE A 373 -20.38 -8.61 21.79
CA PHE A 373 -21.64 -9.09 22.36
C PHE A 373 -22.68 -7.96 22.49
N ILE A 374 -22.29 -6.82 23.05
CA ILE A 374 -23.15 -5.63 23.17
C ILE A 374 -23.55 -5.09 21.79
N ASP A 375 -22.60 -5.00 20.87
CA ASP A 375 -22.83 -4.47 19.53
C ASP A 375 -23.84 -5.31 18.73
N VAL A 376 -23.80 -6.65 18.87
CA VAL A 376 -24.75 -7.55 18.22
C VAL A 376 -26.12 -7.54 18.92
N THR A 377 -26.16 -7.67 20.24
CA THR A 377 -27.41 -7.86 21.00
C THR A 377 -28.18 -6.56 21.21
N GLU A 378 -27.51 -5.46 21.52
CA GLU A 378 -28.15 -4.18 21.85
C GLU A 378 -28.17 -3.20 20.68
N LYS A 379 -27.10 -3.17 19.88
CA LYS A 379 -26.95 -2.22 18.76
C LYS A 379 -27.35 -2.83 17.41
N GLY A 380 -27.70 -4.11 17.35
CA GLY A 380 -28.22 -4.76 16.16
C GLY A 380 -27.21 -4.88 15.01
N LEU A 381 -25.91 -5.04 15.34
CA LEU A 381 -24.87 -5.42 14.38
C LEU A 381 -25.12 -6.84 13.88
N SER A 382 -25.12 -7.05 12.57
CA SER A 382 -25.15 -8.40 12.01
C SER A 382 -23.72 -8.97 12.00
N LEU A 383 -23.49 -10.09 12.66
CA LEU A 383 -22.20 -10.76 12.69
C LEU A 383 -22.20 -11.95 11.72
N ILE A 384 -21.19 -12.04 10.88
CA ILE A 384 -20.92 -13.19 10.01
C ILE A 384 -19.51 -13.67 10.31
N VAL A 385 -19.39 -14.95 10.66
CA VAL A 385 -18.11 -15.59 11.00
C VAL A 385 -17.88 -16.78 10.10
N PHE A 386 -16.71 -16.82 9.47
CA PHE A 386 -16.20 -17.97 8.73
C PHE A 386 -14.87 -18.41 9.35
N ALA A 387 -14.74 -19.72 9.58
CA ALA A 387 -13.54 -20.35 10.11
C ALA A 387 -13.04 -21.38 9.12
N ASP A 388 -11.73 -21.59 9.06
CA ASP A 388 -11.10 -22.69 8.35
C ASP A 388 -10.72 -23.85 9.30
N TRP A 389 -10.09 -24.89 8.76
CA TRP A 389 -9.77 -26.12 9.46
C TRP A 389 -8.86 -25.90 10.68
N TYR A 390 -9.10 -26.67 11.73
CA TYR A 390 -8.24 -26.72 12.90
C TYR A 390 -8.12 -28.16 13.41
N ASN A 391 -6.92 -28.74 13.35
CA ASN A 391 -6.68 -30.10 13.83
C ASN A 391 -5.26 -30.29 14.36
N THR A 392 -5.13 -30.44 15.68
CA THR A 392 -3.84 -30.57 16.35
C THR A 392 -3.03 -31.80 15.92
N SER A 393 -3.69 -32.87 15.48
CA SER A 393 -3.00 -34.07 14.97
C SER A 393 -2.40 -33.81 13.59
N VAL A 394 -3.14 -33.12 12.71
CA VAL A 394 -2.65 -32.70 11.39
C VAL A 394 -1.52 -31.70 11.54
N MET A 395 -1.67 -30.70 12.42
CA MET A 395 -0.61 -29.71 12.71
C MET A 395 0.69 -30.39 13.20
N LYS A 396 0.58 -31.42 14.04
CA LYS A 396 1.75 -32.22 14.48
C LYS A 396 2.40 -33.00 13.32
N SER A 397 1.62 -33.41 12.33
CA SER A 397 2.14 -34.13 11.15
C SER A 397 2.84 -33.20 10.15
N LEU A 398 2.50 -31.92 10.14
CA LEU A 398 3.06 -30.89 9.25
C LEU A 398 4.40 -30.31 9.75
N ARG A 399 4.91 -30.81 10.87
CA ARG A 399 6.17 -30.34 11.45
C ARG A 399 7.33 -30.63 10.50
N PHE A 400 8.19 -29.63 10.29
CA PHE A 400 9.40 -29.81 9.49
C PHE A 400 10.62 -29.25 10.22
N TYR A 401 11.77 -29.86 9.94
CA TYR A 401 13.04 -29.40 10.48
C TYR A 401 13.68 -28.43 9.49
N ASP A 402 13.78 -27.17 9.87
CA ASP A 402 14.48 -26.17 9.09
C ASP A 402 15.98 -26.24 9.37
N THR A 403 16.74 -26.54 8.33
CA THR A 403 18.20 -26.63 8.40
C THR A 403 18.86 -25.26 8.54
N ASN A 404 18.23 -24.17 8.08
CA ASN A 404 18.76 -22.82 8.16
C ASN A 404 18.73 -22.29 9.60
N THR A 405 17.57 -22.41 10.26
CA THR A 405 17.42 -22.00 11.67
C THR A 405 17.81 -23.08 12.68
N ARG A 406 18.01 -24.33 12.22
CA ARG A 406 18.25 -25.52 13.05
C ARG A 406 17.15 -25.73 14.10
N ARG A 407 15.91 -25.46 13.71
CA ARG A 407 14.72 -25.55 14.56
C ARG A 407 13.70 -26.47 13.91
N LEU A 408 13.00 -27.21 14.76
CA LEU A 408 11.78 -27.88 14.35
C LEU A 408 10.66 -26.84 14.36
N TRP A 409 10.13 -26.54 13.18
CA TRP A 409 8.98 -25.66 13.05
C TRP A 409 7.71 -26.46 13.25
N THR A 410 6.84 -25.94 14.09
CA THR A 410 5.50 -26.46 14.33
C THR A 410 4.51 -25.39 13.90
N PRO A 411 3.42 -25.74 13.20
CA PRO A 411 2.37 -24.79 12.90
C PRO A 411 1.90 -24.07 14.17
N ASP A 412 1.84 -22.74 14.11
CA ASP A 412 1.38 -21.92 15.24
C ASP A 412 -0.15 -22.05 15.41
N THR A 413 -0.89 -22.08 14.29
CA THR A 413 -2.33 -22.40 14.23
C THR A 413 -2.63 -23.34 13.04
N GLY A 414 -3.90 -23.73 12.87
CA GLY A 414 -4.41 -24.43 11.69
C GLY A 414 -4.53 -23.49 10.48
N GLY A 415 -5.63 -23.58 9.74
CA GLY A 415 -6.06 -22.48 8.87
C GLY A 415 -6.54 -21.31 9.73
N SER A 416 -7.53 -21.56 10.60
CA SER A 416 -8.02 -20.57 11.58
C SER A 416 -7.64 -20.92 13.02
N ASN A 417 -7.63 -19.92 13.91
CA ASN A 417 -7.52 -20.11 15.37
C ASN A 417 -8.89 -20.41 15.99
N LEU A 418 -9.36 -21.65 15.78
CA LEU A 418 -10.66 -22.11 16.28
C LEU A 418 -10.86 -21.97 17.79
N PRO A 419 -9.86 -22.27 18.66
CA PRO A 419 -10.00 -22.04 20.10
C PRO A 419 -10.32 -20.59 20.44
N ALA A 420 -9.58 -19.62 19.88
CA ALA A 420 -9.84 -18.20 20.11
C ALA A 420 -11.21 -17.77 19.59
N LEU A 421 -11.61 -18.28 18.43
CA LEU A 421 -12.92 -18.01 17.84
C LEU A 421 -14.07 -18.56 18.69
N ASN A 422 -13.88 -19.74 19.28
CA ASN A 422 -14.85 -20.32 20.22
C ASN A 422 -14.94 -19.51 21.52
N GLU A 423 -13.85 -18.88 21.99
CA GLU A 423 -13.91 -17.93 23.10
C GLU A 423 -14.70 -16.67 22.75
N LEU A 424 -14.52 -16.13 21.55
CA LEU A 424 -15.28 -14.99 21.02
C LEU A 424 -16.78 -15.30 20.92
N LEU A 425 -17.14 -16.51 20.47
CA LEU A 425 -18.52 -16.93 20.21
C LEU A 425 -19.24 -17.50 21.44
N ARG A 426 -18.51 -17.86 22.49
CA ARG A 426 -19.06 -18.42 23.74
C ARG A 426 -20.24 -17.62 24.32
N PRO A 427 -20.22 -16.26 24.37
CA PRO A 427 -21.36 -15.48 24.88
C PRO A 427 -22.65 -15.64 24.07
N PHE A 428 -22.54 -16.07 22.81
CA PHE A 428 -23.68 -16.34 21.92
C PHE A 428 -24.15 -17.79 21.99
N GLU A 429 -23.54 -18.64 22.83
CA GLU A 429 -23.79 -20.08 22.91
C GLU A 429 -23.52 -20.81 21.57
N ILE A 430 -22.54 -20.31 20.80
CA ILE A 430 -22.09 -20.87 19.53
C ILE A 430 -20.65 -21.36 19.68
N GLU A 431 -20.36 -22.51 19.10
CA GLU A 431 -19.03 -23.10 19.06
C GLU A 431 -18.83 -23.82 17.72
N PHE A 432 -17.62 -23.71 17.14
CA PHE A 432 -17.19 -24.57 16.04
C PHE A 432 -16.66 -25.90 16.58
N GLY A 433 -17.06 -27.01 15.95
CA GLY A 433 -16.79 -28.38 16.41
C GLY A 433 -15.66 -29.11 15.68
#